data_AF-A0A956RJF0-F1
#
_entry.id   AF-A0A956RJF0-F1
#
_cell.length_a   1.000
_cell.length_b   1.000
_cell.length_c   1.000
_cell.angle_alpha   90.00
_cell.angle_beta   90.00
_cell.angle_gamma   90.00
#
_symmetry.space_group_name_H-M   'P 1'
#
loop_
_entity.id
_entity.type
_entity.pdbx_description
1 polymer ?
#
loop_
_entity_poly.entity_id
_entity_poly.type
_entity_poly.pdbx_seq_one_letter_code
_entity_poly.pdbx_strand_id
1 'polypeptide(L)'
;MMPSALPPSTSALDDSSPTQRAPSNARLVLAAFACLAGAASFACFSSPPVALLLPAGLLVASAGLIFRGELASHVFARAVLWSNLLLGFLIGLSGHGEEQLVGAAIALCTGAALHLVGAAGLRAQSDTFAPVAYRSALVLTIVMALADTQSLALFGALQLDRNPADAAPLLACAALMATALVGLYRLRLWGLLLNLGANLLIAALALTRVLDVPTPLVYALCSTAVIQLLLPTPLVVAMIRGGAHEPSTALQRARAVVAPALITVMMALVVYAASFDVQLIPMH
;
A
#
# COMPACT_ATOMS: atom_id res chain seq x y z
N MET A 1 -48.83 -33.42 33.18
CA MET A 1 -47.45 -33.85 32.91
C MET A 1 -47.39 -34.38 31.48
N MET A 2 -46.94 -33.56 30.54
CA MET A 2 -46.71 -33.95 29.15
C MET A 2 -45.21 -33.80 28.85
N PRO A 3 -44.55 -34.83 28.31
CA PRO A 3 -43.13 -34.74 27.93
C PRO A 3 -42.99 -33.88 26.67
N SER A 4 -42.37 -32.72 26.83
CA SER A 4 -41.96 -31.83 25.75
C SER A 4 -40.80 -32.46 24.98
N ALA A 5 -41.08 -33.01 23.79
CA ALA A 5 -40.07 -33.52 22.88
C ALA A 5 -39.24 -32.36 22.30
N LEU A 6 -37.95 -32.31 22.66
CA LEU A 6 -36.98 -31.41 22.06
C LEU A 6 -36.75 -31.82 20.58
N PRO A 7 -36.76 -30.87 19.63
CA PRO A 7 -36.43 -31.18 18.24
C PRO A 7 -34.94 -31.56 18.10
N PRO A 8 -34.61 -32.49 17.17
CA PRO A 8 -33.25 -32.93 16.92
C PRO A 8 -32.40 -31.75 16.43
N SER A 9 -31.26 -31.56 17.07
CA SER A 9 -30.23 -30.59 16.72
C SER A 9 -29.58 -30.94 15.37
N THR A 10 -30.23 -30.56 14.28
CA THR A 10 -29.65 -30.53 12.93
C THR A 10 -28.84 -29.24 12.74
N SER A 11 -27.56 -29.26 13.08
CA SER A 11 -26.60 -28.29 12.55
C SER A 11 -25.19 -28.87 12.49
N ALA A 12 -25.06 -30.00 11.79
CA ALA A 12 -23.81 -30.39 11.14
C ALA A 12 -23.63 -29.52 9.87
N LEU A 13 -23.62 -28.20 10.07
CA LEU A 13 -23.22 -27.23 9.04
C LEU A 13 -21.71 -27.34 8.92
N ASP A 14 -21.30 -28.27 8.08
CA ASP A 14 -20.09 -28.30 7.26
C ASP A 14 -19.08 -27.20 7.62
N ASP A 15 -18.23 -27.51 8.61
CA ASP A 15 -17.13 -26.68 9.09
C ASP A 15 -15.97 -26.67 8.07
N SER A 16 -16.29 -26.77 6.78
CA SER A 16 -15.38 -26.61 5.65
C SER A 16 -15.10 -25.12 5.43
N SER A 17 -14.81 -24.38 6.50
CA SER A 17 -14.18 -23.08 6.37
C SER A 17 -12.90 -23.33 5.57
N PRO A 18 -12.75 -22.71 4.38
CA PRO A 18 -11.66 -23.03 3.47
C PRO A 18 -10.35 -22.86 4.22
N THR A 19 -9.72 -23.98 4.55
CA THR A 19 -8.51 -24.06 5.36
C THR A 19 -7.45 -23.27 4.62
N GLN A 20 -7.24 -22.04 5.07
CA GLN A 20 -6.38 -21.10 4.40
C GLN A 20 -4.95 -21.60 4.60
N ARG A 21 -4.44 -22.31 3.58
CA ARG A 21 -3.10 -22.88 3.61
C ARG A 21 -2.11 -21.76 3.91
N ALA A 22 -1.29 -21.98 4.93
CA ALA A 22 -0.14 -21.13 5.19
C ALA A 22 0.67 -21.00 3.88
N PRO A 23 1.17 -19.79 3.55
CA PRO A 23 2.02 -19.63 2.38
C PRO A 23 3.21 -20.59 2.49
N SER A 24 3.53 -21.29 1.42
CA SER A 24 4.73 -22.13 1.37
C SER A 24 5.96 -21.25 1.56
N ASN A 25 6.92 -21.67 2.39
CA ASN A 25 8.18 -20.94 2.63
C ASN A 25 8.89 -20.55 1.32
N ALA A 26 8.80 -21.38 0.28
CA ALA A 26 9.35 -21.09 -1.05
C ALA A 26 8.83 -19.77 -1.65
N ARG A 27 7.53 -19.46 -1.50
CA ARG A 27 6.93 -18.22 -1.99
C ARG A 27 7.46 -16.99 -1.25
N LEU A 28 7.64 -17.10 0.06
CA LEU A 28 8.18 -16.01 0.88
C LEU A 28 9.65 -15.76 0.55
N VAL A 29 10.43 -16.82 0.35
CA VAL A 29 11.83 -16.74 -0.10
C VAL A 29 11.93 -16.05 -1.47
N LEU A 30 11.10 -16.46 -2.44
CA LEU A 30 11.06 -15.79 -3.76
C LEU A 30 10.65 -14.32 -3.65
N ALA A 31 9.68 -13.99 -2.79
CA ALA A 31 9.29 -12.61 -2.56
C ALA A 31 10.44 -11.78 -1.96
N ALA A 32 11.18 -12.34 -0.99
CA ALA A 32 12.35 -11.68 -0.42
C ALA A 32 13.45 -11.46 -1.47
N PHE A 33 13.72 -12.46 -2.32
CA PHE A 33 14.65 -12.28 -3.45
C PHE A 33 14.18 -11.18 -4.41
N ALA A 34 12.89 -11.11 -4.71
CA ALA A 34 12.33 -10.04 -5.53
C ALA A 34 12.48 -8.66 -4.86
N CYS A 35 12.29 -8.54 -3.54
CA CYS A 35 12.58 -7.30 -2.81
C CYS A 35 14.05 -6.88 -2.95
N LEU A 36 14.98 -7.83 -2.78
CA LEU A 36 16.42 -7.58 -2.88
C LEU A 36 16.84 -7.20 -4.30
N ALA A 37 16.27 -7.85 -5.32
CA ALA A 37 16.51 -7.49 -6.72
C ALA A 37 15.99 -6.08 -7.05
N GLY A 38 14.81 -5.70 -6.53
CA GLY A 38 14.29 -4.34 -6.63
C GLY A 38 15.20 -3.32 -5.93
N ALA A 39 15.73 -3.64 -4.75
CA ALA A 39 16.68 -2.79 -4.04
C ALA A 39 18.00 -2.62 -4.82
N ALA A 40 18.53 -3.71 -5.37
CA ALA A 40 19.75 -3.70 -6.18
C ALA A 40 19.58 -2.89 -7.48
N SER A 41 18.37 -2.83 -8.04
CA SER A 41 18.07 -2.04 -9.24
C SER A 41 18.34 -0.54 -9.03
N PHE A 42 18.20 -0.02 -7.81
CA PHE A 42 18.56 1.38 -7.50
C PHE A 42 20.07 1.65 -7.64
N ALA A 43 20.93 0.63 -7.54
CA ALA A 43 22.37 0.79 -7.75
C ALA A 43 22.75 0.89 -9.23
N CYS A 44 21.81 0.62 -10.15
CA CYS A 44 22.04 0.73 -11.60
C CYS A 44 21.86 2.16 -12.12
N PHE A 45 21.40 3.11 -11.31
CA PHE A 45 21.45 4.53 -11.68
C PHE A 45 22.90 4.99 -11.76
N SER A 46 23.26 5.71 -12.83
CA SER A 46 24.60 6.26 -13.03
C SER A 46 24.98 7.33 -12.01
N SER A 47 23.99 8.04 -11.45
CA SER A 47 24.16 9.04 -10.40
C SER A 47 22.93 9.09 -9.50
N PRO A 48 22.74 8.10 -8.61
CA PRO A 48 21.54 8.02 -7.77
C PRO A 48 21.54 9.17 -6.75
N PRO A 49 20.44 9.96 -6.66
CA PRO A 49 20.24 10.85 -5.53
C PRO A 49 20.33 10.06 -4.22
N VAL A 50 20.94 10.65 -3.18
CA VAL A 50 21.09 10.01 -1.86
C VAL A 50 19.72 9.63 -1.28
N ALA A 51 18.68 10.40 -1.59
CA ALA A 51 17.31 10.10 -1.21
C ALA A 51 16.80 8.72 -1.71
N LEU A 52 17.32 8.18 -2.81
CA LEU A 52 16.95 6.84 -3.30
C LEU A 52 17.49 5.70 -2.42
N LEU A 53 18.43 5.97 -1.51
CA LEU A 53 18.84 4.99 -0.50
C LEU A 53 17.71 4.65 0.47
N LEU A 54 16.75 5.57 0.68
CA LEU A 54 15.59 5.34 1.54
C LEU A 54 14.71 4.20 0.99
N PRO A 55 14.15 4.26 -0.24
CA PRO A 55 13.34 3.18 -0.78
C PRO A 55 14.12 1.86 -0.91
N ALA A 56 15.38 1.91 -1.32
CA ALA A 56 16.23 0.72 -1.39
C ALA A 56 16.42 0.05 -0.01
N GLY A 57 16.74 0.83 1.02
CA GLY A 57 16.87 0.34 2.40
C GLY A 57 15.57 -0.23 2.95
N LEU A 58 14.44 0.40 2.64
CA LEU A 58 13.11 -0.11 3.01
C LEU A 58 12.78 -1.46 2.34
N LEU A 59 13.19 -1.66 1.08
CA LEU A 59 13.02 -2.95 0.39
C LEU A 59 13.86 -4.05 1.03
N VAL A 60 15.11 -3.76 1.40
CA VAL A 60 15.99 -4.69 2.13
C VAL A 60 15.36 -5.06 3.48
N ALA A 61 14.89 -4.07 4.24
CA ALA A 61 14.19 -4.32 5.50
C ALA A 61 12.93 -5.18 5.30
N SER A 62 12.16 -4.91 4.24
CA SER A 62 10.95 -5.65 3.90
C SER A 62 11.23 -7.12 3.55
N ALA A 63 12.36 -7.41 2.88
CA ALA A 63 12.80 -8.78 2.61
C ALA A 63 12.94 -9.60 3.91
N GLY A 64 13.49 -9.01 4.98
CA GLY A 64 13.59 -9.65 6.28
C GLY A 64 12.25 -9.72 7.02
N LEU A 65 11.46 -8.64 6.98
CA LEU A 65 10.20 -8.54 7.72
C LEU A 65 9.10 -9.48 7.20
N ILE A 66 9.15 -9.90 5.93
CA ILE A 66 8.19 -10.87 5.34
C ILE A 66 8.21 -12.23 6.07
N PHE A 67 9.32 -12.59 6.73
CA PHE A 67 9.43 -13.83 7.50
C PHE A 67 8.91 -13.71 8.94
N ARG A 68 8.62 -12.51 9.43
CA ARG A 68 8.06 -12.32 10.77
C ARG A 68 6.57 -12.60 10.74
N GLY A 69 6.07 -13.41 11.67
CA GLY A 69 4.65 -13.73 11.83
C GLY A 69 3.77 -12.59 12.38
N GLU A 70 4.29 -11.37 12.42
CA GLU A 70 3.62 -10.21 13.01
C GLU A 70 2.83 -9.42 11.97
N LEU A 71 1.60 -9.00 12.31
CA LEU A 71 0.76 -8.19 11.42
C LEU A 71 1.45 -6.89 11.00
N ALA A 72 2.10 -6.19 11.94
CA ALA A 72 2.78 -4.92 11.67
C ALA A 72 3.89 -5.08 10.62
N SER A 73 4.70 -6.14 10.73
CA SER A 73 5.76 -6.48 9.77
C SER A 73 5.19 -6.70 8.36
N HIS A 74 4.07 -7.42 8.26
CA HIS A 74 3.39 -7.70 7.01
C HIS A 74 2.66 -6.50 6.38
N VAL A 75 2.17 -5.57 7.22
CA VAL A 75 1.57 -4.30 6.77
C VAL A 75 2.67 -3.38 6.25
N PHE A 76 3.76 -3.25 6.99
CA PHE A 76 4.91 -2.45 6.60
C PHE A 76 5.52 -2.93 5.28
N ALA A 77 5.83 -4.23 5.17
CA ALA A 77 6.41 -4.78 3.94
C ALA A 77 5.52 -4.52 2.71
N ARG A 78 4.19 -4.63 2.85
CA ARG A 78 3.26 -4.32 1.74
C ARG A 78 3.22 -2.84 1.40
N ALA A 79 3.27 -1.96 2.39
CA ALA A 79 3.30 -0.53 2.14
C ALA A 79 4.56 -0.13 1.36
N VAL A 80 5.73 -0.66 1.77
CA VAL A 80 7.00 -0.47 1.05
C VAL A 80 6.90 -0.99 -0.37
N LEU A 81 6.38 -2.20 -0.57
CA LEU A 81 6.24 -2.78 -1.89
C LEU A 81 5.29 -1.98 -2.80
N TRP A 82 4.16 -1.50 -2.28
CA TRP A 82 3.23 -0.65 -3.03
C TRP A 82 3.84 0.71 -3.38
N SER A 83 4.51 1.35 -2.42
CA SER A 83 5.20 2.63 -2.65
C SER A 83 6.29 2.48 -3.72
N ASN A 84 7.11 1.44 -3.64
CA ASN A 84 8.17 1.19 -4.64
C ASN A 84 7.63 0.71 -5.99
N LEU A 85 6.50 -0.02 -6.03
CA LEU A 85 5.82 -0.35 -7.28
C LEU A 85 5.36 0.92 -7.99
N LEU A 86 4.72 1.84 -7.26
CA LEU A 86 4.28 3.12 -7.82
C LEU A 86 5.47 3.98 -8.26
N LEU A 87 6.53 4.04 -7.46
CA LEU A 87 7.76 4.75 -7.82
C LEU A 87 8.40 4.20 -9.08
N GLY A 88 8.62 2.88 -9.15
CA GLY A 88 9.18 2.21 -10.33
C GLY A 88 8.29 2.39 -11.57
N PHE A 89 6.96 2.32 -11.39
CA PHE A 89 6.00 2.58 -12.45
C PHE A 89 6.12 4.02 -12.98
N LEU A 90 6.18 5.02 -12.11
CA LEU A 90 6.34 6.41 -12.51
C LEU A 90 7.67 6.63 -13.24
N ILE A 91 8.79 6.17 -12.66
CA ILE A 91 10.12 6.29 -13.30
C ILE A 91 10.14 5.59 -14.66
N GLY A 92 9.56 4.39 -14.77
CA GLY A 92 9.52 3.65 -16.03
C GLY A 92 8.55 4.21 -17.08
N LEU A 93 7.63 5.10 -16.71
CA LEU A 93 6.75 5.79 -17.65
C LEU A 93 7.25 7.19 -18.06
N SER A 94 7.98 7.87 -17.17
CA SER A 94 8.45 9.24 -17.40
C SER A 94 9.93 9.35 -17.78
N GLY A 95 10.74 8.36 -17.42
CA GLY A 95 12.18 8.35 -17.70
C GLY A 95 12.51 8.04 -19.16
N HIS A 96 13.81 8.09 -19.47
CA HIS A 96 14.37 7.74 -20.77
C HIS A 96 15.55 6.77 -20.59
N GLY A 97 15.79 5.91 -21.58
CA GLY A 97 16.97 5.05 -21.63
C GLY A 97 17.15 4.19 -20.37
N GLU A 98 18.26 4.38 -19.66
CA GLU A 98 18.59 3.59 -18.46
C GLU A 98 17.59 3.79 -17.31
N GLU A 99 17.11 5.02 -17.08
CA GLU A 99 16.15 5.28 -16.00
C GLU A 99 14.85 4.51 -16.21
N GLN A 100 14.41 4.41 -17.47
CA GLN A 100 13.20 3.69 -17.84
C GLN A 100 13.31 2.20 -17.54
N LEU A 101 14.45 1.60 -17.88
CA LEU A 101 14.75 0.19 -17.61
C LEU A 101 14.85 -0.08 -16.10
N VAL A 102 15.50 0.81 -15.35
CA VAL A 102 15.60 0.69 -13.88
C VAL A 102 14.22 0.81 -13.22
N GLY A 103 13.40 1.78 -13.66
CA GLY A 103 12.02 1.93 -13.18
C GLY A 103 11.18 0.67 -13.45
N ALA A 104 11.26 0.13 -14.67
CA ALA A 104 10.60 -1.13 -15.02
C ALA A 104 11.07 -2.31 -14.16
N ALA A 105 12.38 -2.43 -13.92
CA ALA A 105 12.94 -3.49 -13.06
C ALA A 105 12.42 -3.39 -11.62
N ILE A 106 12.40 -2.18 -11.03
CA ILE A 106 11.85 -1.94 -9.70
C ILE A 106 10.37 -2.33 -9.63
N ALA A 107 9.56 -1.87 -10.60
CA ALA A 107 8.14 -2.16 -10.67
C ALA A 107 7.85 -3.66 -10.82
N LEU A 108 8.58 -4.36 -11.68
CA LEU A 108 8.47 -5.81 -11.86
C LEU A 108 8.83 -6.57 -10.60
N CYS A 109 9.95 -6.24 -9.96
CA CYS A 109 10.41 -6.90 -8.76
C CYS A 109 9.41 -6.74 -7.60
N THR A 110 8.95 -5.51 -7.37
CA THR A 110 8.00 -5.20 -6.28
C THR A 110 6.59 -5.72 -6.56
N GLY A 111 6.13 -5.66 -7.81
CA GLY A 111 4.87 -6.27 -8.24
C GLY A 111 4.88 -7.79 -8.10
N ALA A 112 5.97 -8.46 -8.52
CA ALA A 112 6.17 -9.89 -8.31
C ALA A 112 6.16 -10.25 -6.81
N ALA A 113 6.87 -9.49 -5.97
CA ALA A 113 6.86 -9.67 -4.52
C ALA A 113 5.44 -9.54 -3.94
N LEU A 114 4.65 -8.54 -4.36
CA LEU A 114 3.24 -8.38 -3.93
C LEU A 114 2.38 -9.58 -4.32
N HIS A 115 2.52 -10.10 -5.54
CA HIS A 115 1.80 -11.30 -5.98
C HIS A 115 2.20 -12.54 -5.16
N LEU A 116 3.50 -12.72 -4.92
CA LEU A 116 4.04 -13.86 -4.17
C LEU A 116 3.60 -13.84 -2.71
N VAL A 117 3.65 -12.68 -2.06
CA VAL A 117 3.17 -12.47 -0.68
C VAL A 117 1.64 -12.61 -0.59
N GLY A 118 0.89 -12.07 -1.55
CA GLY A 118 -0.57 -12.18 -1.60
C GLY A 118 -1.24 -11.74 -0.29
N ALA A 119 -2.12 -12.58 0.27
CA ALA A 119 -2.81 -12.34 1.54
C ALA A 119 -2.07 -12.87 2.79
N ALA A 120 -0.84 -13.38 2.65
CA ALA A 120 -0.06 -13.99 3.75
C ALA A 120 0.11 -13.06 4.95
N GLY A 121 -0.20 -13.53 6.16
CA GLY A 121 0.06 -12.77 7.39
C GLY A 121 -0.84 -11.56 7.64
N LEU A 122 -1.67 -11.14 6.67
CA LEU A 122 -2.68 -10.09 6.91
C LEU A 122 -3.76 -10.53 7.89
N ARG A 123 -3.88 -11.82 8.18
CA ARG A 123 -4.83 -12.40 9.14
C ARG A 123 -4.21 -12.77 10.48
N ALA A 124 -2.91 -12.49 10.68
CA ALA A 124 -2.28 -12.67 11.98
C ALA A 124 -3.00 -11.85 13.05
N GLN A 125 -3.30 -12.47 14.19
CA GLN A 125 -3.85 -11.77 15.35
C GLN A 125 -2.76 -10.93 16.00
N SER A 126 -3.13 -9.79 16.56
CA SER A 126 -2.24 -8.91 17.31
C SER A 126 -3.02 -8.36 18.50
N ASP A 127 -2.43 -8.45 19.69
CA ASP A 127 -3.06 -7.95 20.92
C ASP A 127 -3.27 -6.44 20.90
N THR A 128 -2.43 -5.70 20.16
CA THR A 128 -2.55 -4.24 20.02
C THR A 128 -3.55 -3.84 18.94
N PHE A 129 -3.75 -4.67 17.92
CA PHE A 129 -4.60 -4.36 16.77
C PHE A 129 -5.67 -5.45 16.59
N ALA A 130 -6.72 -5.35 17.39
CA ALA A 130 -7.88 -6.25 17.38
C ALA A 130 -9.17 -5.49 17.02
N PRO A 131 -9.32 -5.02 15.77
CA PRO A 131 -10.54 -4.33 15.35
C PRO A 131 -11.74 -5.29 15.37
N VAL A 132 -12.82 -4.86 16.03
CA VAL A 132 -14.08 -5.62 16.17
C VAL A 132 -14.79 -5.81 14.81
N ALA A 133 -14.66 -4.85 13.90
CA ALA A 133 -15.26 -4.88 12.57
C ALA A 133 -14.34 -4.30 11.50
N TYR A 134 -14.60 -4.63 10.23
CA TYR A 134 -13.92 -4.06 9.06
C TYR A 134 -12.38 -4.16 9.05
N ARG A 135 -11.81 -5.18 9.71
CA ARG A 135 -10.36 -5.41 9.81
C ARG A 135 -9.62 -5.26 8.48
N SER A 136 -10.11 -5.88 7.41
CA SER A 136 -9.48 -5.80 6.09
C SER A 136 -9.46 -4.39 5.51
N ALA A 137 -10.51 -3.59 5.76
CA ALA A 137 -10.56 -2.21 5.29
C ALA A 137 -9.57 -1.33 6.08
N LEU A 138 -9.53 -1.48 7.41
CA LEU A 138 -8.58 -0.76 8.26
C LEU A 138 -7.13 -1.10 7.91
N VAL A 139 -6.82 -2.38 7.73
CA VAL A 139 -5.47 -2.82 7.31
C VAL A 139 -5.10 -2.22 5.97
N LEU A 140 -6.02 -2.21 5.00
CA LEU A 140 -5.78 -1.59 3.70
C LEU A 140 -5.56 -0.08 3.82
N THR A 141 -6.34 0.63 4.64
CA THR A 141 -6.14 2.05 4.93
C THR A 141 -4.75 2.29 5.52
N ILE A 142 -4.29 1.48 6.47
CA ILE A 142 -2.95 1.60 7.06
C ILE A 142 -1.86 1.37 6.00
N VAL A 143 -1.99 0.32 5.16
CA VAL A 143 -1.02 0.03 4.09
C VAL A 143 -0.92 1.22 3.13
N MET A 144 -2.05 1.76 2.68
CA MET A 144 -2.09 2.90 1.76
C MET A 144 -1.54 4.18 2.39
N ALA A 145 -1.96 4.50 3.62
CA ALA A 145 -1.46 5.68 4.32
C ALA A 145 0.04 5.61 4.60
N LEU A 146 0.57 4.42 4.89
CA LEU A 146 2.01 4.20 5.08
C LEU A 146 2.79 4.31 3.76
N ALA A 147 2.24 3.82 2.65
CA ALA A 147 2.84 3.99 1.32
C ALA A 147 2.87 5.48 0.91
N ASP A 148 1.80 6.23 1.19
CA ASP A 148 1.74 7.66 0.91
C ASP A 148 2.72 8.45 1.80
N THR A 149 2.85 8.07 3.07
CA THR A 149 3.84 8.66 4.00
C THR A 149 5.26 8.46 3.47
N GLN A 150 5.60 7.26 3.03
CA GLN A 150 6.92 6.93 2.48
C GLN A 150 7.20 7.71 1.20
N SER A 151 6.18 7.85 0.33
CA SER A 151 6.29 8.60 -0.92
C SER A 151 6.52 10.09 -0.64
N LEU A 152 5.74 10.71 0.25
CA LEU A 152 5.92 12.10 0.67
C LEU A 152 7.28 12.34 1.32
N ALA A 153 7.74 11.42 2.18
CA ALA A 153 9.06 11.49 2.79
C ALA A 153 10.18 11.41 1.74
N LEU A 154 10.05 10.53 0.75
CA LEU A 154 10.99 10.42 -0.36
C LEU A 154 11.03 11.70 -1.20
N PHE A 155 9.88 12.24 -1.63
CA PHE A 155 9.86 13.48 -2.41
C PHE A 155 10.33 14.69 -1.60
N GLY A 156 10.02 14.75 -0.31
CA GLY A 156 10.57 15.76 0.60
C GLY A 156 12.09 15.65 0.71
N ALA A 157 12.64 14.44 0.80
CA ALA A 157 14.09 14.22 0.80
C ALA A 157 14.74 14.61 -0.53
N LEU A 158 14.12 14.29 -1.68
CA LEU A 158 14.61 14.71 -3.00
C LEU A 158 14.58 16.24 -3.17
N GLN A 159 13.56 16.92 -2.64
CA GLN A 159 13.50 18.38 -2.64
C GLN A 159 14.53 19.00 -1.70
N LEU A 160 14.89 18.33 -0.59
CA LEU A 160 15.88 18.86 0.35
C LEU A 160 17.26 19.03 -0.31
N ASP A 161 17.61 18.13 -1.23
CA ASP A 161 18.84 18.20 -2.03
C ASP A 161 18.81 19.34 -3.07
N ARG A 162 17.63 19.78 -3.50
CA ARG A 162 17.45 20.81 -4.54
C ARG A 162 17.17 22.20 -3.95
N ASN A 163 16.11 22.32 -3.18
CA ASN A 163 15.66 23.52 -2.49
C ASN A 163 15.00 23.17 -1.13
N PRO A 164 15.68 23.43 0.00
CA PRO A 164 15.16 23.12 1.33
C PRO A 164 13.81 23.79 1.67
N ALA A 165 13.50 24.94 1.07
CA ALA A 165 12.24 25.63 1.30
C ALA A 165 11.04 24.84 0.77
N ASP A 166 11.20 24.19 -0.39
CA ASP A 166 10.14 23.43 -1.06
C ASP A 166 9.98 22.01 -0.46
N ALA A 167 10.99 21.53 0.26
CA ALA A 167 10.95 20.26 1.00
C ALA A 167 10.05 20.32 2.24
N ALA A 168 9.98 21.48 2.90
CA ALA A 168 9.27 21.67 4.16
C ALA A 168 7.79 21.23 4.11
N PRO A 169 6.96 21.62 3.13
CA PRO A 169 5.56 21.21 3.09
C PRO A 169 5.38 19.70 2.89
N LEU A 170 6.23 19.05 2.07
CA LEU A 170 6.19 17.60 1.84
C LEU A 170 6.55 16.82 3.12
N LEU A 171 7.61 17.23 3.81
CA LEU A 171 8.03 16.61 5.07
C LEU A 171 7.01 16.85 6.20
N ALA A 172 6.38 18.03 6.24
CA ALA A 172 5.29 18.31 7.17
C ALA A 172 4.08 17.41 6.91
N CYS A 173 3.70 17.21 5.64
CA CYS A 173 2.64 16.27 5.27
C CYS A 173 3.00 14.82 5.64
N ALA A 174 4.24 14.40 5.41
CA ALA A 174 4.72 13.08 5.81
C ALA A 174 4.63 12.88 7.34
N ALA A 175 5.05 13.88 8.13
CA ALA A 175 4.95 13.85 9.59
C ALA A 175 3.49 13.81 10.09
N LEU A 176 2.60 14.58 9.44
CA LEU A 176 1.17 14.56 9.71
C LEU A 176 0.57 13.18 9.45
N MET A 177 0.87 12.58 8.30
CA MET A 177 0.42 11.23 7.94
C MET A 177 0.99 10.16 8.88
N ALA A 178 2.26 10.25 9.27
CA ALA A 178 2.87 9.37 10.27
C ALA A 178 2.13 9.46 11.62
N THR A 179 1.72 10.66 12.03
CA THR A 179 0.93 10.87 13.25
C THR A 179 -0.45 10.24 13.14
N ALA A 180 -1.11 10.38 11.99
CA ALA A 180 -2.39 9.76 11.71
C ALA A 180 -2.30 8.22 11.75
N LEU A 181 -1.23 7.65 11.20
CA LEU A 181 -0.94 6.21 11.26
C LEU A 181 -0.80 5.69 12.69
N VAL A 182 -0.13 6.43 13.57
CA VAL A 182 -0.04 6.06 15.00
C VAL A 182 -1.43 6.02 15.64
N GLY A 183 -2.28 6.99 15.34
CA GLY A 183 -3.66 7.01 15.81
C GLY A 183 -4.49 5.85 15.26
N LEU A 184 -4.35 5.56 13.96
CA LEU A 184 -5.06 4.51 13.26
C LEU A 184 -4.64 3.10 13.72
N TYR A 185 -3.34 2.89 13.96
CA TYR A 185 -2.80 1.65 14.53
C TYR A 185 -3.28 1.43 15.97
N ARG A 186 -3.48 2.50 16.74
CA ARG A 186 -4.08 2.44 18.08
C ARG A 186 -5.61 2.42 18.06
N LEU A 187 -6.22 2.27 16.88
CA LEU A 187 -7.68 2.25 16.69
C LEU A 187 -8.40 3.47 17.28
N ARG A 188 -7.74 4.63 17.32
CA ARG A 188 -8.33 5.87 17.85
C ARG A 188 -9.03 6.63 16.72
N LEU A 189 -10.25 7.11 16.99
CA LEU A 189 -11.06 7.85 16.01
C LEU A 189 -10.33 9.07 15.44
N TRP A 190 -9.57 9.79 16.27
CA TRP A 190 -8.80 10.93 15.79
C TRP A 190 -7.75 10.54 14.74
N GLY A 191 -7.19 9.33 14.78
CA GLY A 191 -6.24 8.86 13.77
C GLY A 191 -6.91 8.69 12.41
N LEU A 192 -8.14 8.17 12.39
CA LEU A 192 -8.94 8.07 11.17
C LEU A 192 -9.30 9.45 10.62
N LEU A 193 -9.80 10.36 11.47
CA LEU A 193 -10.15 11.72 11.06
C LEU A 193 -8.92 12.49 10.55
N LEU A 194 -7.79 12.36 11.25
CA LEU A 194 -6.53 12.99 10.85
C LEU A 194 -6.03 12.43 9.51
N ASN A 195 -6.15 11.12 9.28
CA ASN A 195 -5.79 10.52 7.99
C ASN A 195 -6.66 11.06 6.85
N LEU A 196 -7.98 11.16 7.05
CA LEU A 196 -8.89 11.70 6.03
C LEU A 196 -8.61 13.18 5.75
N GLY A 197 -8.43 13.97 6.81
CA GLY A 197 -8.08 15.39 6.69
C GLY A 197 -6.72 15.60 6.02
N ALA A 198 -5.72 14.80 6.37
CA ALA A 198 -4.39 14.87 5.78
C ALA A 198 -4.42 14.56 4.28
N ASN A 199 -5.13 13.52 3.84
CA ASN A 199 -5.27 13.22 2.41
C ASN A 199 -5.96 14.34 1.63
N LEU A 200 -7.03 14.93 2.19
CA LEU A 200 -7.69 16.08 1.58
C LEU A 200 -6.76 17.29 1.49
N LEU A 201 -6.01 17.56 2.56
CA LEU A 201 -5.03 18.64 2.60
C LEU A 201 -3.91 18.41 1.56
N ILE A 202 -3.33 17.22 1.51
CA ILE A 202 -2.28 16.86 0.54
C ILE A 202 -2.80 17.01 -0.88
N ALA A 203 -4.00 16.51 -1.19
CA ALA A 203 -4.61 16.68 -2.51
C ALA A 203 -4.83 18.17 -2.84
N ALA A 204 -5.33 18.97 -1.89
CA ALA A 204 -5.50 20.40 -2.08
C ALA A 204 -4.16 21.12 -2.34
N LEU A 205 -3.14 20.83 -1.54
CA LEU A 205 -1.80 21.40 -1.68
C LEU A 205 -1.12 20.99 -3.00
N ALA A 206 -1.35 19.75 -3.45
CA ALA A 206 -0.87 19.28 -4.75
C ALA A 206 -1.56 20.03 -5.90
N LEU A 207 -2.88 20.23 -5.83
CA LEU A 207 -3.65 20.97 -6.85
C LEU A 207 -3.31 22.46 -6.90
N THR A 208 -2.99 23.08 -5.77
CA THR A 208 -2.57 24.49 -5.70
C THR A 208 -1.08 24.69 -6.00
N ARG A 209 -0.36 23.63 -6.35
CA ARG A 209 1.09 23.62 -6.65
C ARG A 209 1.99 24.05 -5.49
N VAL A 210 1.49 24.01 -4.25
CA VAL A 210 2.30 24.33 -3.06
C VAL A 210 3.37 23.27 -2.80
N LEU A 211 3.13 22.01 -3.19
CA LEU A 211 4.09 20.92 -3.02
C LEU A 211 5.20 20.90 -4.08
N ASP A 212 5.08 21.69 -5.16
CA ASP A 212 5.98 21.70 -6.32
C ASP A 212 6.39 20.28 -6.79
N VAL A 213 5.39 19.41 -6.96
CA VAL A 213 5.59 18.03 -7.41
C VAL A 213 5.24 17.87 -8.89
N PRO A 214 5.89 16.94 -9.61
CA PRO A 214 5.54 16.65 -11.00
C PRO A 214 4.05 16.33 -11.17
N THR A 215 3.45 16.80 -12.26
CA THR A 215 2.02 16.59 -12.57
C THR A 215 1.53 15.13 -12.43
N PRO A 216 2.31 14.10 -12.84
CA PRO A 216 1.92 12.69 -12.62
C PRO A 216 1.73 12.34 -11.15
N LEU A 217 2.55 12.95 -10.28
CA LEU A 217 2.45 12.76 -8.84
C LEU A 217 1.19 13.41 -8.27
N VAL A 218 0.79 14.58 -8.80
CA VAL A 218 -0.47 15.23 -8.41
C VAL A 218 -1.63 14.29 -8.68
N TYR A 219 -1.70 13.69 -9.87
CA TYR A 219 -2.75 12.72 -10.19
C TYR A 219 -2.71 11.49 -9.30
N ALA A 220 -1.52 10.97 -8.98
CA ALA A 220 -1.37 9.85 -8.06
C ALA A 220 -1.90 10.20 -6.66
N LEU A 221 -1.46 11.33 -6.07
CA LEU A 221 -1.89 11.80 -4.75
C LEU A 221 -3.40 12.10 -4.69
N CYS A 222 -3.96 12.73 -5.71
CA CYS A 222 -5.41 12.95 -5.78
C CYS A 222 -6.18 11.62 -5.87
N SER A 223 -5.68 10.68 -6.67
CA SER A 223 -6.31 9.36 -6.81
C SER A 223 -6.25 8.57 -5.50
N THR A 224 -5.11 8.57 -4.80
CA THR A 224 -5.00 7.92 -3.50
C THR A 224 -5.90 8.59 -2.47
N ALA A 225 -5.98 9.93 -2.43
CA ALA A 225 -6.88 10.64 -1.54
C ALA A 225 -8.35 10.24 -1.75
N VAL A 226 -8.83 10.15 -3.00
CA VAL A 226 -10.18 9.68 -3.32
C VAL A 226 -10.40 8.25 -2.83
N ILE A 227 -9.47 7.34 -3.11
CA ILE A 227 -9.54 5.95 -2.65
C ILE A 227 -9.56 5.89 -1.12
N GLN A 228 -8.70 6.65 -0.45
CA GLN A 228 -8.59 6.68 1.02
C GLN A 228 -9.81 7.31 1.69
N LEU A 229 -10.59 8.15 1.00
CA LEU A 229 -11.90 8.64 1.48
C LEU A 229 -12.99 7.59 1.32
N LEU A 230 -13.01 6.87 0.18
CA LEU A 230 -14.00 5.84 -0.11
C LEU A 230 -13.83 4.58 0.76
N LEU A 231 -12.60 4.19 1.06
CA LEU A 231 -12.29 2.98 1.84
C LEU A 231 -12.93 2.92 3.24
N PRO A 232 -12.82 3.97 4.09
CA PRO A 232 -13.43 3.99 5.41
C PRO A 232 -14.90 4.44 5.41
N THR A 233 -15.44 4.92 4.27
CA THR A 233 -16.86 5.32 4.17
C THR A 233 -17.83 4.26 4.71
N PRO A 234 -17.75 2.96 4.35
CA PRO A 234 -18.67 1.96 4.91
C PRO A 234 -18.54 1.79 6.42
N LEU A 235 -17.33 1.96 6.98
CA LEU A 235 -17.10 1.94 8.43
C LEU A 235 -17.81 3.11 9.10
N VAL A 236 -17.63 4.34 8.57
CA VAL A 236 -18.27 5.55 9.10
C VAL A 236 -19.79 5.45 9.01
N VAL A 237 -20.32 4.98 7.88
CA VAL A 237 -21.78 4.76 7.71
C VAL A 237 -22.30 3.73 8.70
N ALA A 238 -21.58 2.63 8.91
CA ALA A 238 -21.96 1.60 9.89
C ALA A 238 -21.95 2.12 11.33
N MET A 239 -20.96 2.96 11.68
CA MET A 239 -20.91 3.62 12.99
C MET A 239 -22.12 4.54 13.20
N ILE A 240 -22.48 5.35 12.20
CA ILE A 240 -23.63 6.26 12.28
C ILE A 240 -24.96 5.49 12.36
N ARG A 241 -25.07 4.40 11.61
CA ARG A 241 -26.29 3.57 11.57
C ARG A 241 -26.40 2.56 12.71
N GLY A 242 -25.39 2.45 13.59
CA GLY A 242 -25.39 1.53 14.73
C GLY A 242 -25.39 0.04 14.35
N GLY A 243 -25.02 -0.31 13.11
CA GLY A 243 -25.14 -1.67 12.59
C GLY A 243 -23.86 -2.16 11.94
N ALA A 244 -23.18 -3.12 12.56
CA ALA A 244 -22.04 -3.81 11.98
C ALA A 244 -22.51 -4.76 10.87
N HIS A 245 -22.65 -4.23 9.65
CA HIS A 245 -22.92 -5.07 8.49
C HIS A 245 -21.63 -5.74 8.03
N GLU A 246 -21.63 -7.06 7.94
CA GLU A 246 -20.54 -7.75 7.27
C GLU A 246 -20.51 -7.33 5.78
N PRO A 247 -19.32 -7.04 5.22
CA PRO A 247 -19.21 -6.69 3.81
C PRO A 247 -19.71 -7.85 2.95
N SER A 248 -20.53 -7.53 1.94
CA SER A 248 -21.08 -8.51 1.02
C SER A 248 -19.99 -9.39 0.40
N THR A 249 -20.29 -10.67 0.19
CA THR A 249 -19.36 -11.65 -0.41
C THR A 249 -18.86 -11.20 -1.78
N ALA A 250 -19.70 -10.48 -2.55
CA ALA A 250 -19.34 -9.87 -3.82
C ALA A 250 -18.21 -8.85 -3.69
N LEU A 251 -18.28 -7.95 -2.69
CA LEU A 251 -17.23 -6.96 -2.44
C LEU A 251 -15.91 -7.63 -2.03
N GLN A 252 -15.98 -8.70 -1.25
CA GLN A 252 -14.79 -9.47 -0.85
C GLN A 252 -14.12 -10.12 -2.07
N ARG A 253 -14.89 -10.72 -2.99
CA ARG A 253 -14.38 -11.29 -4.24
C ARG A 253 -13.79 -10.20 -5.15
N ALA A 254 -14.49 -9.08 -5.31
CA ALA A 254 -14.00 -7.96 -6.11
C ALA A 254 -12.63 -7.48 -5.59
N ARG A 255 -12.50 -7.28 -4.27
CA ARG A 255 -11.22 -6.88 -3.65
C ARG A 255 -10.10 -7.90 -3.87
N ALA A 256 -10.41 -9.20 -3.88
CA ALA A 256 -9.43 -10.25 -4.14
C ALA A 256 -8.89 -10.24 -5.58
N VAL A 257 -9.62 -9.66 -6.53
CA VAL A 257 -9.23 -9.58 -7.95
C VAL A 257 -8.63 -8.23 -8.31
N VAL A 258 -9.18 -7.14 -7.79
CA VAL A 258 -8.82 -5.77 -8.18
C VAL A 258 -7.35 -5.46 -7.89
N ALA A 259 -6.85 -5.77 -6.69
CA ALA A 259 -5.46 -5.44 -6.34
C ALA A 259 -4.44 -6.21 -7.20
N PRO A 260 -4.53 -7.56 -7.35
CA PRO A 260 -3.66 -8.30 -8.27
C PRO A 260 -3.77 -7.80 -9.72
N ALA A 261 -4.99 -7.54 -10.22
CA ALA A 261 -5.18 -7.05 -11.58
C ALA A 261 -4.50 -5.69 -11.79
N LEU A 262 -4.63 -4.77 -10.82
CA LEU A 262 -3.96 -3.47 -10.86
C LEU A 262 -2.44 -3.61 -10.89
N ILE A 263 -1.86 -4.45 -10.03
CA ILE A 263 -0.41 -4.72 -9.99
C ILE A 263 0.06 -5.25 -11.36
N THR A 264 -0.65 -6.23 -11.91
CA THR A 264 -0.32 -6.81 -13.23
C THR A 264 -0.42 -5.78 -14.35
N VAL A 265 -1.44 -4.92 -14.34
CA VAL A 265 -1.59 -3.85 -15.34
C VAL A 265 -0.45 -2.84 -15.24
N MET A 266 -0.07 -2.40 -14.03
CA MET A 266 1.06 -1.49 -13.83
C MET A 266 2.37 -2.10 -14.35
N MET A 267 2.63 -3.38 -14.01
CA MET A 267 3.79 -4.11 -14.52
C MET A 267 3.78 -4.25 -16.06
N ALA A 268 2.64 -4.58 -16.66
CA ALA A 268 2.55 -4.73 -18.11
C ALA A 268 2.76 -3.40 -18.84
N LEU A 269 2.18 -2.31 -18.33
CA LEU A 269 2.31 -0.97 -18.90
C LEU A 269 3.74 -0.46 -18.84
N VAL A 270 4.44 -0.66 -17.72
CA VAL A 270 5.84 -0.19 -17.59
C VAL A 270 6.80 -1.01 -18.48
N VAL A 271 6.56 -2.32 -18.63
CA VAL A 271 7.30 -3.17 -19.57
C VAL A 271 7.06 -2.72 -21.00
N TYR A 272 5.81 -2.43 -21.35
CA TYR A 272 5.45 -1.93 -22.67
C TYR A 272 6.18 -0.61 -22.96
N ALA A 273 6.12 0.36 -22.05
CA ALA A 273 6.82 1.63 -22.21
C ALA A 273 8.33 1.43 -22.42
N ALA A 274 8.97 0.60 -21.59
CA ALA A 274 10.41 0.30 -21.67
C ALA A 274 10.81 -0.46 -22.94
N SER A 275 9.92 -1.31 -23.48
CA SER A 275 10.23 -2.12 -24.68
C SER A 275 10.16 -1.31 -25.97
N PHE A 276 9.33 -0.28 -26.02
CA PHE A 276 9.10 0.53 -27.21
C PHE A 276 9.71 1.93 -27.13
N ASP A 277 10.45 2.24 -26.03
CA ASP A 277 10.98 3.59 -25.74
C ASP A 277 9.88 4.67 -25.85
N VAL A 278 8.66 4.30 -25.44
CA VAL A 278 7.49 5.19 -25.54
C VAL A 278 7.37 5.97 -24.25
N GLN A 279 7.51 7.29 -24.36
CA GLN A 279 7.12 8.20 -23.30
C GLN A 279 5.61 8.36 -23.27
N LEU A 280 4.96 7.73 -22.29
CA LEU A 280 3.52 7.89 -22.08
C LEU A 280 3.19 9.18 -21.31
N ILE A 281 4.17 9.72 -20.59
CA ILE A 281 3.99 10.89 -19.73
C ILE A 281 5.06 11.93 -20.08
N PRO A 282 4.70 13.02 -20.80
CA PRO A 282 5.63 14.09 -21.06
C PRO A 282 5.96 14.83 -19.76
N MET A 283 7.26 14.97 -19.46
CA MET A 283 7.76 15.82 -18.39
C MET A 283 7.83 17.25 -18.94
N HIS A 284 6.80 18.05 -18.66
CA HIS A 284 6.77 19.49 -18.94
C HIS A 284 7.03 20.29 -17.66
#